data_AF-A0A3D1U9K4-F1
#
_entry.id   AF-A0A3D1U9K4-F1
#
_cell.length_a   1.000
_cell.length_b   1.000
_cell.length_c   1.000
_cell.angle_alpha   90.00
_cell.angle_beta   90.00
_cell.angle_gamma   90.00
#
_symmetry.space_group_name_H-M   'P 1'
#
loop_
_entity.id
_entity.type
_entity.pdbx_description
1 polymer ?
#
loop_
_entity_poly.entity_id
_entity_poly.type
_entity_poly.pdbx_seq_one_letter_code
_entity_poly.pdbx_strand_id
1 'polypeptide(L)'
;MRGLSVCLGVLASIWGGAAWGQADFQSNPVPALGQNARSNTAFDPSGKGPRVLFVGNSITRHGPRPEIGWTNDWGMAASARDKDYVHLLQKKIAAVRPDAQCCLAQVAATFERVFFKPDWSPEKHFAWARAFKPDAIVLFFGANVPRDYDSGKMTPAPARTFAAALERFLDHVDPEKKAFVLVSQGFYIRPKLDAEKETVAGKT
;
A
#
# COMPACT_ATOMS: atom_id res chain seq x y z
N MET A 1 -2.37 10.09 -58.25
CA MET A 1 -3.77 10.04 -57.76
C MET A 1 -3.75 9.36 -56.38
N ARG A 2 -3.28 10.01 -55.31
CA ARG A 2 -4.04 10.78 -54.30
C ARG A 2 -5.42 10.18 -53.98
N GLY A 3 -5.46 9.29 -52.98
CA GLY A 3 -6.69 8.83 -52.33
C GLY A 3 -7.18 9.89 -51.33
N LEU A 4 -8.42 10.33 -51.53
CA LEU A 4 -9.10 11.34 -50.72
C LEU A 4 -9.90 10.62 -49.62
N SER A 5 -9.60 10.94 -48.37
CA SER A 5 -10.34 10.52 -47.18
C SER A 5 -11.66 11.31 -47.11
N VAL A 6 -12.79 10.63 -46.91
CA VAL A 6 -14.11 11.24 -46.75
C VAL A 6 -14.36 11.48 -45.27
N CYS A 7 -14.42 12.76 -44.88
CA CYS A 7 -14.92 13.22 -43.59
C CYS A 7 -16.43 12.99 -43.51
N LEU A 8 -16.87 12.18 -42.54
CA LEU A 8 -18.27 12.14 -42.11
C LEU A 8 -18.47 13.19 -41.02
N GLY A 9 -19.05 14.33 -41.37
CA GLY A 9 -19.54 15.31 -40.42
C GLY A 9 -20.89 14.88 -39.85
N VAL A 10 -20.99 14.80 -38.52
CA VAL A 10 -22.27 14.70 -37.81
C VAL A 10 -22.52 16.02 -37.09
N LEU A 11 -23.71 16.57 -37.34
CA LEU A 11 -24.28 17.78 -36.72
C LEU A 11 -25.02 17.44 -35.42
N ALA A 12 -25.17 18.49 -34.61
CA ALA A 12 -26.04 18.71 -33.44
C ALA A 12 -25.50 18.19 -32.09
N SER A 13 -24.90 19.03 -31.23
CA SER A 13 -25.40 20.19 -30.46
C SER A 13 -26.15 19.83 -29.16
N ILE A 14 -25.91 20.69 -28.17
CA ILE A 14 -26.62 20.91 -26.89
C ILE A 14 -26.50 19.83 -25.80
N TRP A 15 -25.39 19.84 -25.04
CA TRP A 15 -25.46 19.54 -23.60
C TRP A 15 -24.64 20.59 -22.84
N GLY A 16 -25.28 21.21 -21.85
CA GLY A 16 -24.72 22.26 -21.00
C GLY A 16 -23.43 21.81 -20.35
N GLY A 17 -22.43 22.70 -20.40
CA GLY A 17 -21.15 22.50 -19.74
C GLY A 17 -21.32 22.43 -18.22
N ALA A 18 -21.38 21.22 -17.70
CA ALA A 18 -20.70 20.91 -16.45
C ALA A 18 -19.30 20.43 -16.86
N ALA A 19 -18.32 21.31 -16.73
CA ALA A 19 -16.92 20.88 -16.75
C ALA A 19 -16.73 19.99 -15.52
N TRP A 20 -16.90 18.69 -15.69
CA TRP A 20 -16.38 17.71 -14.73
C TRP A 20 -14.87 17.90 -14.76
N GLY A 21 -14.34 18.67 -13.80
CA GLY A 21 -12.92 18.82 -13.60
C GLY A 21 -12.30 17.43 -13.63
N GLN A 22 -11.25 17.26 -14.43
CA GLN A 22 -10.56 16.00 -14.63
C GLN A 22 -10.22 15.43 -13.24
N ALA A 23 -11.02 14.46 -12.78
CA ALA A 23 -10.86 13.90 -11.45
C ALA A 23 -9.45 13.32 -11.39
N ASP A 24 -8.64 13.82 -10.48
CA ASP A 24 -7.30 13.31 -10.32
C ASP A 24 -7.39 11.93 -9.65
N PHE A 25 -7.52 10.89 -10.47
CA PHE A 25 -7.76 9.52 -10.04
C PHE A 25 -6.65 8.93 -9.18
N GLN A 26 -5.49 9.60 -9.07
CA GLN A 26 -4.42 9.21 -8.14
C GLN A 26 -4.35 10.08 -6.87
N SER A 27 -5.34 10.92 -6.60
CA SER A 27 -5.46 11.63 -5.31
C SER A 27 -6.05 10.65 -4.26
N ASN A 28 -5.43 10.55 -3.09
CA ASN A 28 -5.92 9.72 -1.97
C ASN A 28 -6.15 10.58 -0.71
N PRO A 29 -7.34 11.20 -0.57
CA PRO A 29 -7.65 12.12 0.52
C PRO A 29 -8.05 11.43 1.83
N VAL A 30 -7.93 10.11 1.96
CA VAL A 30 -8.44 9.36 3.13
C VAL A 30 -7.35 9.12 4.19
N PRO A 31 -7.40 9.78 5.37
CA PRO A 31 -6.52 9.46 6.51
C PRO A 31 -6.71 8.06 7.07
N ALA A 32 -5.63 7.40 7.48
CA ALA A 32 -5.64 6.05 8.08
C ALA A 32 -4.99 6.00 9.48
N LEU A 33 -5.28 7.00 10.32
CA LEU A 33 -4.72 7.11 11.68
C LEU A 33 -5.22 5.97 12.58
N GLY A 34 -4.35 5.42 13.43
CA GLY A 34 -4.74 4.47 14.49
C GLY A 34 -5.09 3.04 14.03
N GLN A 35 -4.82 2.67 12.77
CA GLN A 35 -5.28 1.38 12.22
C GLN A 35 -4.44 0.17 12.62
N ASN A 36 -3.30 0.38 13.28
CA ASN A 36 -2.44 -0.67 13.87
C ASN A 36 -2.77 -0.95 15.35
N ALA A 37 -4.02 -0.75 15.77
CA ALA A 37 -4.45 -1.09 17.13
C ALA A 37 -4.33 -2.61 17.39
N ARG A 38 -4.17 -3.00 18.66
CA ARG A 38 -3.85 -4.38 19.10
C ARG A 38 -4.74 -5.48 18.51
N SER A 39 -6.00 -5.21 18.17
CA SER A 39 -6.90 -6.21 17.56
C SER A 39 -6.42 -6.72 16.20
N ASN A 40 -5.56 -5.97 15.49
CA ASN A 40 -5.10 -6.28 14.14
C ASN A 40 -3.63 -6.73 14.07
N THR A 41 -2.96 -6.70 15.22
CA THR A 41 -1.52 -6.98 15.37
C THR A 41 -1.24 -8.04 16.44
N ALA A 42 -2.29 -8.63 17.02
CA ALA A 42 -2.17 -9.70 17.99
C ALA A 42 -1.85 -11.02 17.29
N PHE A 43 -0.94 -11.80 17.88
CA PHE A 43 -0.56 -13.12 17.44
C PHE A 43 -0.22 -13.97 18.67
N ASP A 44 -0.29 -15.29 18.53
CA ASP A 44 0.17 -16.26 19.51
C ASP A 44 1.69 -16.47 19.35
N PRO A 45 2.52 -16.00 20.30
CA PRO A 45 3.97 -16.18 20.22
C PRO A 45 4.40 -17.64 20.34
N SER A 46 3.56 -18.50 20.93
CA SER A 46 3.81 -19.94 21.08
C SER A 46 3.51 -20.73 19.80
N GLY A 47 2.67 -20.16 18.92
CA GLY A 47 2.32 -20.73 17.62
C GLY A 47 3.54 -21.03 16.76
N LYS A 48 3.59 -22.25 16.22
CA LYS A 48 4.71 -22.80 15.43
C LYS A 48 4.50 -22.72 13.92
N GLY A 49 3.30 -22.36 13.48
CA GLY A 49 3.01 -22.18 12.07
C GLY A 49 3.59 -20.89 11.49
N PRO A 50 3.60 -20.76 10.14
CA PRO A 50 4.24 -19.67 9.45
C PRO A 50 3.55 -18.34 9.74
N ARG A 51 4.34 -17.29 9.80
CA ARG A 51 3.90 -15.95 10.15
C ARG A 51 3.93 -15.07 8.92
N VAL A 52 2.75 -14.67 8.44
CA VAL A 52 2.58 -13.85 7.24
C VAL A 52 2.23 -12.43 7.64
N LEU A 53 3.10 -11.48 7.32
CA LEU A 53 2.88 -10.06 7.57
C LEU A 53 2.43 -9.37 6.28
N PHE A 54 1.18 -8.93 6.25
CA PHE A 54 0.68 -8.04 5.21
C PHE A 54 1.03 -6.61 5.58
N VAL A 55 1.71 -5.90 4.70
CA VAL A 55 2.12 -4.52 4.91
C VAL A 55 1.55 -3.69 3.78
N GLY A 56 0.66 -2.75 4.13
CA GLY A 56 0.12 -1.89 3.10
C GLY A 56 -0.76 -0.76 3.63
N ASN A 57 -1.59 -0.19 2.77
CA ASN A 57 -2.34 1.02 3.10
C ASN A 57 -3.86 0.77 3.13
N SER A 58 -4.69 1.79 2.85
CA SER A 58 -6.15 1.65 2.85
C SER A 58 -6.67 0.61 1.84
N ILE A 59 -5.87 0.25 0.84
CA ILE A 59 -6.17 -0.85 -0.08
C ILE A 59 -5.98 -2.22 0.57
N THR A 60 -5.07 -2.33 1.53
CA THR A 60 -4.81 -3.55 2.31
C THR A 60 -5.83 -3.71 3.42
N ARG A 61 -6.15 -2.62 4.14
CA ARG A 61 -7.25 -2.54 5.08
C ARG A 61 -7.55 -1.09 5.40
N HIS A 62 -8.83 -0.78 5.51
CA HIS A 62 -9.31 0.44 6.14
C HIS A 62 -10.38 0.10 7.16
N GLY A 63 -10.13 0.44 8.43
CA GLY A 63 -11.14 0.31 9.46
C GLY A 63 -12.35 1.24 9.20
N PRO A 64 -13.49 1.01 9.87
CA PRO A 64 -14.67 1.84 9.70
C PRO A 64 -14.38 3.33 9.94
N ARG A 65 -14.92 4.15 9.06
CA ARG A 65 -14.88 5.61 9.09
C ARG A 65 -16.19 6.18 8.54
N PRO A 66 -17.27 6.18 9.35
CA PRO A 66 -18.59 6.61 8.93
C PRO A 66 -18.63 8.04 8.37
N GLU A 67 -17.71 8.91 8.78
CA GLU A 67 -17.63 10.31 8.34
C GLU A 67 -17.35 10.46 6.85
N ILE A 68 -16.82 9.41 6.19
CA ILE A 68 -16.60 9.37 4.74
C ILE A 68 -17.50 8.34 4.05
N GLY A 69 -18.54 7.85 4.74
CA GLY A 69 -19.43 6.80 4.25
C GLY A 69 -18.81 5.40 4.21
N TRP A 70 -17.67 5.18 4.88
CA TRP A 70 -17.03 3.87 4.93
C TRP A 70 -17.37 3.15 6.24
N THR A 71 -18.23 2.13 6.19
CA THR A 71 -18.62 1.35 7.39
C THR A 71 -17.98 -0.03 7.45
N ASN A 72 -17.08 -0.32 6.51
CA ASN A 72 -16.50 -1.66 6.33
C ASN A 72 -15.14 -1.79 7.06
N ASP A 73 -14.66 -3.03 7.17
CA ASP A 73 -13.33 -3.32 7.73
C ASP A 73 -12.53 -4.28 6.82
N TRP A 74 -12.20 -3.79 5.62
CA TRP A 74 -11.37 -4.46 4.62
C TRP A 74 -10.75 -3.42 3.67
N GLY A 75 -10.07 -3.83 2.60
CA GLY A 75 -9.48 -2.91 1.62
C GLY A 75 -10.51 -2.04 0.90
N MET A 76 -10.27 -0.73 0.80
CA MET A 76 -11.23 0.21 0.21
C MET A 76 -11.55 -0.04 -1.27
N ALA A 77 -10.66 -0.71 -2.01
CA ALA A 77 -10.90 -1.05 -3.42
C ALA A 77 -11.77 -2.31 -3.61
N ALA A 78 -12.01 -3.09 -2.55
CA ALA A 78 -12.80 -4.31 -2.65
C ALA A 78 -14.29 -4.01 -2.48
N SER A 79 -15.11 -4.61 -3.36
CA SER A 79 -16.57 -4.48 -3.30
C SER A 79 -17.20 -5.23 -2.12
N ALA A 80 -16.50 -6.20 -1.54
CA ALA A 80 -16.93 -6.96 -0.36
C ALA A 80 -15.71 -7.60 0.32
N ARG A 81 -15.87 -8.01 1.59
CA ARG A 81 -14.82 -8.66 2.39
C ARG A 81 -14.25 -9.92 1.74
N ASP A 82 -15.09 -10.74 1.14
CA ASP A 82 -14.70 -12.00 0.50
C ASP A 82 -14.02 -11.81 -0.87
N LYS A 83 -14.04 -10.57 -1.38
CA LYS A 83 -13.35 -10.15 -2.61
C LYS A 83 -12.10 -9.33 -2.33
N ASP A 84 -11.82 -9.03 -1.07
CA ASP A 84 -10.61 -8.34 -0.64
C ASP A 84 -9.38 -9.25 -0.75
N TYR A 85 -8.28 -8.72 -1.30
CA TYR A 85 -7.13 -9.55 -1.64
C TYR A 85 -6.45 -10.14 -0.39
N VAL A 86 -6.47 -9.43 0.75
CA VAL A 86 -5.91 -9.95 2.01
C VAL A 86 -6.74 -11.13 2.47
N HIS A 87 -8.07 -11.01 2.49
CA HIS A 87 -8.97 -12.10 2.88
C HIS A 87 -8.87 -13.31 1.93
N LEU A 88 -8.75 -13.07 0.62
CA LEU A 88 -8.54 -14.12 -0.37
C LEU A 88 -7.21 -14.86 -0.16
N LEU A 89 -6.12 -14.12 0.11
CA LEU A 89 -4.81 -14.71 0.41
C LEU A 89 -4.81 -15.46 1.73
N GLN A 90 -5.37 -14.89 2.80
CA GLN A 90 -5.52 -15.56 4.09
C GLN A 90 -6.30 -16.88 3.96
N LYS A 91 -7.41 -16.88 3.19
CA LYS A 91 -8.17 -18.11 2.92
C LYS A 91 -7.34 -19.17 2.21
N LYS A 92 -6.53 -18.78 1.21
CA LYS A 92 -5.62 -19.69 0.49
C LYS A 92 -4.50 -20.21 1.39
N ILE A 93 -3.92 -19.35 2.23
CA ILE A 93 -2.89 -19.71 3.20
C ILE A 93 -3.46 -20.72 4.20
N ALA A 94 -4.60 -20.43 4.82
CA ALA A 94 -5.23 -21.31 5.81
C ALA A 94 -5.62 -22.69 5.22
N ALA A 95 -5.97 -22.75 3.93
CA ALA A 95 -6.26 -24.01 3.25
C ALA A 95 -5.03 -24.93 3.11
N VAL A 96 -3.82 -24.36 3.07
CA VAL A 96 -2.55 -25.12 2.95
C VAL A 96 -1.85 -25.26 4.30
N ARG A 97 -1.93 -24.22 5.13
CA ARG A 97 -1.31 -24.06 6.45
C ARG A 97 -2.34 -23.55 7.45
N PRO A 98 -3.20 -24.43 8.00
CA PRO A 98 -4.21 -24.04 8.99
C PRO A 98 -3.62 -23.47 10.28
N ASP A 99 -2.35 -23.75 10.56
CA ASP A 99 -1.57 -23.25 11.68
C ASP A 99 -0.93 -21.87 11.44
N ALA A 100 -1.07 -21.30 10.24
CA ALA A 100 -0.50 -20.02 9.88
C ALA A 100 -1.13 -18.87 10.67
N GLN A 101 -0.30 -17.89 11.02
CA GLN A 101 -0.74 -16.64 11.65
C GLN A 101 -0.55 -15.49 10.67
N CYS A 102 -1.58 -14.67 10.50
CA CYS A 102 -1.53 -13.52 9.61
C CYS A 102 -1.71 -12.23 10.41
N CYS A 103 -0.83 -11.26 10.23
CA CYS A 103 -0.93 -9.92 10.80
C CYS A 103 -0.93 -8.86 9.70
N LEU A 104 -1.47 -7.67 10.01
CA LEU A 104 -1.55 -6.56 9.07
C LEU A 104 -0.89 -5.31 9.65
N ALA A 105 0.03 -4.71 8.90
CA ALA A 105 0.62 -3.42 9.17
C ALA A 105 0.07 -2.38 8.19
N GLN A 106 -0.75 -1.45 8.68
CA GLN A 106 -1.19 -0.29 7.96
C GLN A 106 -0.09 0.79 8.00
N VAL A 107 0.42 1.20 6.85
CA VAL A 107 1.62 2.04 6.75
C VAL A 107 1.39 3.45 6.20
N ALA A 108 0.14 3.85 5.97
CA ALA A 108 -0.15 5.10 5.29
C ALA A 108 0.20 6.33 6.15
N ALA A 109 0.08 6.24 7.47
CA ALA A 109 0.45 7.32 8.39
C ALA A 109 1.87 7.18 8.94
N THR A 110 2.39 5.95 9.01
CA THR A 110 3.65 5.62 9.66
C THR A 110 4.81 5.38 8.70
N PHE A 111 4.55 5.28 7.39
CA PHE A 111 5.57 5.17 6.35
C PHE A 111 5.28 6.14 5.20
N GLU A 112 4.22 5.92 4.40
CA GLU A 112 4.05 6.57 3.08
C GLU A 112 4.06 8.11 3.14
N ARG A 113 3.45 8.67 4.19
CA ARG A 113 3.34 10.12 4.41
C ARG A 113 4.50 10.73 5.20
N VAL A 114 5.47 9.92 5.65
CA VAL A 114 6.46 10.38 6.65
C VAL A 114 7.88 9.85 6.46
N PHE A 115 8.12 8.85 5.61
CA PHE A 115 9.45 8.22 5.46
C PHE A 115 10.57 9.22 5.12
N PHE A 116 10.22 10.28 4.39
CA PHE A 116 11.11 11.35 3.94
C PHE A 116 11.44 12.38 5.04
N LYS A 117 10.80 12.34 6.21
CA LYS A 117 11.07 13.27 7.31
C LYS A 117 12.35 12.89 8.04
N PRO A 118 13.19 13.86 8.47
CA PRO A 118 14.48 13.55 9.12
C PRO A 118 14.37 12.60 10.31
N ASP A 119 13.35 12.76 11.14
CA ASP A 119 13.15 12.03 12.40
C ASP A 119 12.41 10.69 12.26
N TRP A 120 12.00 10.32 11.04
CA TRP A 120 11.34 9.03 10.81
C TRP A 120 12.30 7.86 11.04
N SER A 121 11.81 6.84 11.74
CA SER A 121 12.52 5.58 11.95
C SER A 121 11.53 4.43 12.08
N PRO A 122 11.88 3.22 11.59
CA PRO A 122 11.00 2.06 11.70
C PRO A 122 10.80 1.60 13.15
N GLU A 123 11.77 1.79 14.04
CA GLU A 123 11.70 1.42 15.46
C GLU A 123 10.53 2.10 16.17
N LYS A 124 10.27 3.37 15.84
CA LYS A 124 9.16 4.15 16.43
C LYS A 124 7.78 3.61 16.06
N HIS A 125 7.67 2.88 14.94
CA HIS A 125 6.38 2.56 14.33
C HIS A 125 6.10 1.06 14.20
N PHE A 126 7.13 0.22 14.16
CA PHE A 126 7.04 -1.18 13.72
C PHE A 126 7.68 -2.19 14.67
N ALA A 127 7.92 -1.80 15.94
CA ALA A 127 8.47 -2.71 16.96
C ALA A 127 7.63 -4.00 17.12
N TRP A 128 6.30 -3.91 17.01
CA TRP A 128 5.41 -5.08 17.06
C TRP A 128 5.57 -5.99 15.84
N ALA A 129 5.80 -5.43 14.64
CA ALA A 129 5.98 -6.20 13.42
C ALA A 129 7.32 -6.95 13.45
N ARG A 130 8.35 -6.36 14.06
CA ARG A 130 9.59 -7.07 14.39
C ARG A 130 9.36 -8.19 15.41
N ALA A 131 8.60 -7.93 16.47
CA ALA A 131 8.28 -8.94 17.48
C ALA A 131 7.48 -10.12 16.90
N PHE A 132 6.71 -9.88 15.85
CA PHE A 132 5.99 -10.91 15.11
C PHE A 132 6.91 -11.95 14.46
N LYS A 133 8.15 -11.57 14.07
CA LYS A 133 9.11 -12.45 13.38
C LYS A 133 8.49 -13.12 12.14
N PRO A 134 8.14 -12.34 11.10
CA PRO A 134 7.48 -12.88 9.92
C PRO A 134 8.39 -13.85 9.17
N ASP A 135 7.81 -14.95 8.69
CA ASP A 135 8.43 -15.86 7.72
C ASP A 135 8.13 -15.44 6.27
N ALA A 136 7.06 -14.66 6.07
CA ALA A 136 6.73 -14.03 4.80
C ALA A 136 6.22 -12.61 5.00
N ILE A 137 6.61 -11.70 4.10
CA ILE A 137 6.20 -10.30 4.13
C ILE A 137 5.59 -9.95 2.76
N VAL A 138 4.33 -9.50 2.75
CA VAL A 138 3.59 -9.13 1.54
C VAL A 138 3.38 -7.62 1.53
N LEU A 139 4.10 -6.91 0.66
CA LEU A 139 4.11 -5.45 0.58
C LEU A 139 3.21 -4.97 -0.56
N PHE A 140 2.18 -4.16 -0.23
CA PHE A 140 1.34 -3.49 -1.21
C PHE A 140 0.96 -2.08 -0.75
N PHE A 141 1.81 -1.11 -1.05
CA PHE A 141 1.59 0.31 -0.76
C PHE A 141 2.44 1.21 -1.65
N GLY A 142 2.23 2.53 -1.57
CA GLY A 142 2.86 3.59 -2.36
C GLY A 142 1.85 4.69 -2.74
N ALA A 143 0.55 4.37 -2.68
CA ALA A 143 -0.53 5.27 -3.08
C ALA A 143 -0.66 6.53 -2.23
N ASN A 144 -0.12 6.54 -0.99
CA ASN A 144 -0.13 7.73 -0.13
C ASN A 144 1.19 8.50 -0.13
N VAL A 145 2.19 8.09 -0.93
CA VAL A 145 3.43 8.86 -1.10
C VAL A 145 3.12 10.14 -1.86
N PRO A 146 3.54 11.33 -1.36
CA PRO A 146 3.29 12.60 -2.04
C PRO A 146 3.76 12.59 -3.49
N ARG A 147 3.02 13.25 -4.39
CA ARG A 147 3.40 13.32 -5.82
C ARG A 147 4.68 14.10 -6.05
N ASP A 148 4.91 15.12 -5.22
CA ASP A 148 6.14 15.90 -5.30
C ASP A 148 7.39 15.06 -5.05
N TYR A 149 7.26 13.89 -4.41
CA TYR A 149 8.35 12.91 -4.32
C TYR A 149 8.77 12.43 -5.72
N ASP A 150 7.80 12.11 -6.57
CA ASP A 150 8.07 11.58 -7.90
C ASP A 150 8.69 12.63 -8.80
N SER A 151 8.13 13.83 -8.79
CA SER A 151 8.61 14.94 -9.60
C SER A 151 9.88 15.60 -9.04
N GLY A 152 10.40 15.15 -7.89
CA GLY A 152 11.57 15.74 -7.24
C GLY A 152 11.34 17.16 -6.70
N LYS A 153 10.08 17.52 -6.41
CA LYS A 153 9.65 18.87 -5.99
C LYS A 153 9.38 18.99 -4.48
N MET A 154 9.68 17.96 -3.69
CA MET A 154 9.47 18.00 -2.25
C MET A 154 10.26 19.16 -1.62
N THR A 155 9.60 19.90 -0.74
CA THR A 155 10.20 20.98 0.04
C THR A 155 9.85 20.79 1.52
N PRO A 156 10.84 20.60 2.41
CA PRO A 156 12.27 20.41 2.11
C PRO A 156 12.50 19.12 1.29
N ALA A 157 13.70 19.01 0.70
CA ALA A 157 14.12 17.79 0.02
C ALA A 157 13.99 16.58 0.96
N PRO A 158 13.65 15.38 0.44
CA PRO A 158 13.41 14.23 1.28
C PRO A 158 14.72 13.80 1.94
N ALA A 159 14.69 13.53 3.25
CA ALA A 159 15.87 13.09 4.01
C ALA A 159 16.37 11.70 3.59
N ARG A 160 15.60 10.96 2.79
CA ARG A 160 15.93 9.67 2.19
C ARG A 160 14.97 9.32 1.07
N THR A 161 15.40 8.41 0.20
CA THR A 161 14.54 7.82 -0.83
C THR A 161 13.56 6.82 -0.22
N PHE A 162 12.53 6.45 -0.99
CA PHE A 162 11.58 5.42 -0.62
C PHE A 162 12.29 4.05 -0.54
N ALA A 163 13.19 3.74 -1.48
CA ALA A 163 14.02 2.54 -1.44
C ALA A 163 14.82 2.44 -0.13
N ALA A 164 15.54 3.51 0.24
CA ALA A 164 16.33 3.51 1.47
C ALA A 164 15.45 3.39 2.73
N ALA A 165 14.25 3.97 2.73
CA ALA A 165 13.30 3.79 3.83
C ALA A 165 12.73 2.37 3.89
N LEU A 166 12.46 1.75 2.73
CA LEU A 166 11.92 0.40 2.64
C LEU A 166 12.96 -0.64 3.08
N GLU A 167 14.22 -0.47 2.68
CA GLU A 167 15.35 -1.26 3.18
C GLU A 167 15.45 -1.18 4.70
N ARG A 168 15.45 0.04 5.27
CA ARG A 168 15.48 0.22 6.73
C ARG A 168 14.29 -0.43 7.44
N PHE A 169 13.11 -0.38 6.83
CA PHE A 169 11.94 -1.07 7.37
C PHE A 169 12.13 -2.59 7.37
N LEU A 170 12.60 -3.17 6.26
CA LEU A 170 12.85 -4.60 6.15
C LEU A 170 13.96 -5.06 7.10
N ASP A 171 15.09 -4.33 7.16
CA ASP A 171 16.18 -4.60 8.10
C ASP A 171 15.72 -4.52 9.57
N HIS A 172 14.73 -3.67 9.88
CA HIS A 172 14.14 -3.60 11.22
C HIS A 172 13.24 -4.80 11.53
N VAL A 173 12.35 -5.16 10.60
CA VAL A 173 11.31 -6.17 10.76
C VAL A 173 11.86 -7.60 10.66
N ASP A 174 12.82 -7.80 9.76
CA ASP A 174 13.50 -9.07 9.51
C ASP A 174 15.03 -8.84 9.41
N PRO A 175 15.71 -8.61 10.55
CA PRO A 175 17.14 -8.29 10.57
C PRO A 175 18.03 -9.44 10.07
N GLU A 176 17.53 -10.68 10.08
CA GLU A 176 18.26 -11.86 9.61
C GLU A 176 18.02 -12.15 8.13
N LYS A 177 17.12 -11.41 7.45
CA LYS A 177 16.78 -11.54 6.03
C LYS A 177 16.38 -12.97 5.67
N LYS A 178 15.50 -13.57 6.48
CA LYS A 178 15.02 -14.95 6.29
C LYS A 178 13.62 -15.00 5.70
N ALA A 179 12.85 -13.93 5.81
CA ALA A 179 11.48 -13.90 5.35
C ALA A 179 11.43 -13.95 3.81
N PHE A 180 10.45 -14.68 3.28
CA PHE A 180 10.10 -14.58 1.87
C PHE A 180 9.36 -13.26 1.62
N VAL A 181 9.96 -12.34 0.86
CA VAL A 181 9.41 -10.99 0.63
C VAL A 181 8.77 -10.88 -0.74
N LEU A 182 7.50 -10.47 -0.76
CA LEU A 182 6.76 -10.12 -1.98
C LEU A 182 6.59 -8.60 -2.03
N VAL A 183 7.21 -7.96 -3.03
CA VAL A 183 7.10 -6.51 -3.26
C VAL A 183 6.18 -6.23 -4.45
N SER A 184 5.06 -5.54 -4.22
CA SER A 184 4.17 -5.09 -5.31
C SER A 184 4.43 -3.63 -5.68
N GLN A 185 4.31 -3.32 -6.99
CA GLN A 185 4.40 -1.97 -7.54
C GLN A 185 3.32 -1.01 -6.97
N GLY A 186 2.20 -1.52 -6.43
CA GLY A 186 1.20 -0.68 -5.74
C GLY A 186 -0.05 -0.42 -6.57
N PHE A 187 -0.96 0.40 -6.05
CA PHE A 187 -2.29 0.62 -6.64
C PHE A 187 -2.26 1.56 -7.85
N TYR A 188 -1.40 2.58 -7.81
CA TYR A 188 -1.20 3.51 -8.92
C TYR A 188 0.14 3.22 -9.60
N ILE A 189 0.18 3.41 -10.92
CA ILE A 189 1.43 3.37 -11.68
C ILE A 189 2.26 4.59 -11.29
N ARG A 190 3.42 4.36 -10.70
CA ARG A 190 4.31 5.39 -10.13
C ARG A 190 5.75 5.05 -10.51
N PRO A 191 6.20 5.30 -11.77
CA PRO A 191 7.43 4.72 -12.31
C PRO A 191 8.68 4.89 -11.43
N LYS A 192 8.82 6.03 -10.77
CA LYS A 192 9.92 6.26 -9.83
C LYS A 192 9.83 5.38 -8.58
N LEU A 193 8.66 5.30 -7.95
CA LEU A 193 8.44 4.43 -6.79
C LEU A 193 8.54 2.95 -7.15
N ASP A 194 8.06 2.59 -8.34
CA ASP A 194 8.07 1.22 -8.85
C ASP A 194 9.52 0.75 -9.07
N ALA A 195 10.35 1.57 -9.72
CA ALA A 195 11.78 1.29 -9.89
C ALA A 195 12.53 1.21 -8.55
N GLU A 196 12.19 2.07 -7.58
CA GLU A 196 12.76 2.01 -6.23
C GLU A 196 12.37 0.72 -5.49
N LYS A 197 11.13 0.25 -5.65
CA LYS A 197 10.68 -1.04 -5.08
C LYS A 197 11.35 -2.23 -5.73
N GLU A 198 11.48 -2.23 -7.06
CA GLU A 198 12.19 -3.28 -7.80
C GLU A 198 13.65 -3.38 -7.36
N THR A 199 14.30 -2.23 -7.14
CA THR A 199 15.66 -2.19 -6.61
C THR A 199 15.78 -2.87 -5.25
N VAL A 200 14.81 -2.66 -4.36
CA VAL A 200 14.80 -3.32 -3.04
C VAL A 200 14.47 -4.81 -3.18
N ALA A 201 13.50 -5.17 -4.02
CA ALA A 201 13.11 -6.56 -4.27
C ALA A 201 14.29 -7.41 -4.80
N GLY A 202 15.19 -6.83 -5.59
CA GLY A 202 16.39 -7.50 -6.07
C GLY A 202 17.44 -7.81 -4.99
N LYS A 203 17.25 -7.35 -3.75
CA LYS A 203 18.15 -7.54 -2.61
C LYS A 203 17.57 -8.41 -1.50
N THR A 204 16.27 -8.73 -1.58
CA THR A 204 15.54 -9.52 -0.57
C THR A 204 15.54 -10.98 -0.89
#